data_AF-A0A497Q6X1-F1
#
_entry.id   AF-A0A497Q6X1-F1
#
_cell.length_a   1.000
_cell.length_b   1.000
_cell.length_c   1.000
_cell.angle_alpha   90.00
_cell.angle_beta   90.00
_cell.angle_gamma   90.00
#
_symmetry.space_group_name_H-M   'P 1'
#
loop_
_entity.id
_entity.type
_entity.pdbx_description
1 polymer ?
#
loop_
_entity_poly.entity_id
_entity_poly.type
_entity_poly.pdbx_seq_one_letter_code
_entity_poly.pdbx_strand_id
1 'polypeptide(L)' 'IWDVAIEACLREGGTMSHQHGVGLSRSTFTESELGSAFRVLVDMKKALDPKGIMNPGKLGLGVRE' A
#
# COMPACT_ATOMS: atom_id res chain seq x y z
N ILE A 1 15.47 -10.30 0.86
CA ILE A 1 16.04 -9.54 -0.28
C ILE A 1 15.05 -8.46 -0.74
N TRP A 2 13.82 -8.82 -1.14
CA TRP A 2 12.83 -7.84 -1.60
C TRP A 2 12.52 -6.73 -0.59
N ASP A 3 12.25 -7.08 0.67
CA ASP A 3 11.94 -6.08 1.71
C ASP A 3 13.07 -5.08 1.89
N VAL A 4 14.30 -5.58 2.05
CA VAL A 4 15.52 -4.78 2.17
C VAL A 4 15.71 -3.84 0.97
N ALA A 5 15.44 -4.32 -0.25
CA ALA A 5 15.59 -3.51 -1.46
C ALA A 5 14.52 -2.41 -1.56
N ILE A 6 13.26 -2.72 -1.21
CA ILE A 6 12.17 -1.74 -1.22
C ILE A 6 12.40 -0.69 -0.12
N GLU A 7 12.74 -1.11 1.10
CA GLU A 7 13.04 -0.19 2.19
C GLU A 7 14.22 0.73 1.88
N ALA A 8 15.27 0.20 1.23
CA ALA A 8 16.38 1.02 0.77
C ALA A 8 15.95 2.02 -0.30
N CYS A 9 15.14 1.60 -1.28
CA CYS A 9 14.59 2.49 -2.30
C CYS A 9 13.78 3.64 -1.69
N LEU A 10 12.84 3.31 -0.78
CA LEU A 10 11.97 4.29 -0.13
C LEU A 10 12.77 5.26 0.75
N ARG A 11 13.79 4.78 1.46
CA ARG A 11 14.66 5.62 2.31
C ARG A 11 15.43 6.67 1.51
N GLU A 12 15.80 6.36 0.27
CA GLU A 12 16.45 7.31 -0.65
C GLU A 12 15.45 8.17 -1.45
N GLY A 13 14.16 8.12 -1.12
CA GLY A 13 13.11 8.88 -1.80
C GLY A 13 12.63 8.31 -3.13
N GLY A 14 13.01 7.07 -3.45
CA GLY A 14 12.49 6.33 -4.60
C GLY A 14 11.06 5.80 -4.37
N THR A 15 10.47 5.19 -5.40
CA THR A 15 9.15 4.53 -5.34
C THR A 15 9.30 3.01 -5.40
N MET A 16 8.46 2.27 -4.66
CA MET A 16 8.48 0.80 -4.71
C MET A 16 8.02 0.24 -6.06
N SER A 17 7.34 1.05 -6.89
CA SER A 17 6.81 0.62 -8.18
C SER A 17 6.51 1.80 -9.11
N HIS A 18 7.24 1.89 -10.22
CA HIS A 18 6.98 2.88 -11.26
C HIS A 18 5.70 2.58 -12.07
N GLN A 19 5.45 1.29 -12.38
CA GLN A 19 4.40 0.90 -13.35
C GLN A 19 3.66 -0.40 -13.02
N HIS A 20 4.28 -1.33 -12.28
CA HIS A 20 3.67 -2.64 -12.00
C HIS A 20 2.61 -2.59 -10.89
N GLY A 21 2.46 -1.44 -10.23
CA GLY A 21 1.60 -1.27 -9.07
C GLY A 21 2.07 -2.05 -7.84
N VAL A 22 1.16 -2.21 -6.88
CA VAL A 22 1.44 -2.76 -5.55
C VAL A 22 0.95 -4.20 -5.41
N GLY A 23 -0.33 -4.44 -5.70
CA GLY A 23 -0.97 -5.74 -5.48
C GLY A 23 -0.87 -6.21 -4.02
N LEU A 24 -0.67 -7.52 -3.83
CA LEU A 24 -0.36 -8.12 -2.52
C LEU A 24 1.14 -8.07 -2.21
N SER A 25 1.99 -8.24 -3.21
CA SER A 25 3.45 -8.40 -3.01
C SER A 25 4.14 -7.19 -2.40
N ARG A 26 3.53 -6.00 -2.50
CA ARG A 26 4.09 -4.75 -1.94
C ARG A 26 3.13 -4.05 -0.97
N SER A 27 2.04 -4.73 -0.57
CA SER A 27 0.97 -4.12 0.23
C SER A 27 1.47 -3.56 1.57
N THR A 28 2.42 -4.25 2.19
CA THR A 28 3.04 -3.89 3.47
C THR A 28 3.81 -2.57 3.44
N PHE A 29 4.28 -2.12 2.27
CA PHE A 29 5.04 -0.88 2.11
C PHE A 29 4.19 0.33 1.74
N THR A 30 2.89 0.13 1.42
CA THR A 30 2.03 1.20 0.90
C THR A 30 1.84 2.34 1.89
N GLU A 31 1.67 2.02 3.18
CA GLU A 31 1.56 3.02 4.25
C GLU A 31 2.87 3.82 4.40
N SER A 32 4.02 3.15 4.32
CA SER A 32 5.32 3.82 4.41
C SER A 32 5.60 4.73 3.21
N GLU A 33 5.24 4.31 2.00
CA GLU A 33 5.47 5.11 0.78
C GLU A 33 4.54 6.33 0.71
N LEU A 34 3.26 6.16 1.06
CA LEU A 34 2.28 7.25 1.02
C LEU A 34 2.36 8.18 2.24
N GLY A 35 2.92 7.71 3.35
CA GLY A 35 2.97 8.44 4.60
C GLY A 35 1.58 8.94 5.01
N SER A 36 1.46 10.24 5.31
CA SER A 36 0.18 10.85 5.70
C SER A 36 -0.94 10.70 4.65
N ALA A 37 -0.61 10.55 3.37
CA ALA A 37 -1.60 10.36 2.30
C ALA A 37 -2.26 8.97 2.34
N PHE A 38 -1.69 8.00 3.06
CA PHE A 38 -2.30 6.67 3.22
C PHE A 38 -3.71 6.76 3.81
N ARG A 39 -3.97 7.74 4.69
CA ARG A 39 -5.29 7.93 5.28
C ARG A 39 -6.36 8.27 4.25
N VAL A 40 -6.01 9.07 3.23
CA VAL A 40 -6.93 9.41 2.14
C VAL A 40 -7.34 8.15 1.37
N LEU A 41 -6.39 7.25 1.10
CA LEU A 41 -6.66 5.98 0.45
C LEU A 41 -7.59 5.08 1.30
N VAL A 42 -7.37 5.03 2.61
CA VAL A 42 -8.23 4.29 3.55
C VAL A 42 -9.66 4.85 3.56
N ASP A 43 -9.81 6.17 3.65
CA ASP A 43 -11.12 6.82 3.71
C ASP A 43 -11.87 6.67 2.38
N MET A 44 -11.18 6.78 1.24
CA MET A 44 -11.73 6.46 -0.08
C MET A 44 -12.20 5.00 -0.16
N LYS A 45 -11.38 4.04 0.30
CA LYS A 45 -11.73 2.62 0.29
C LYS A 45 -12.99 2.34 1.11
N LYS A 46 -13.11 2.95 2.29
CA LYS A 46 -14.30 2.82 3.16
C LYS A 46 -15.56 3.42 2.52
N ALA A 47 -15.42 4.57 1.85
CA ALA A 47 -16.54 5.21 1.17
C ALA A 47 -17.03 4.41 -0.05
N LEU A 48 -16.10 3.85 -0.83
CA LEU A 48 -16.40 3.16 -2.09
C LEU A 48 -16.69 1.66 -1.94
N ASP A 49 -16.10 1.01 -0.94
CA ASP A 49 -16.26 -0.43 -0.66
C ASP A 49 -16.40 -0.70 0.85
N PRO A 50 -17.52 -0.28 1.46
CA PRO A 50 -17.74 -0.42 2.91
C PRO A 50 -17.81 -1.87 3.38
N LYS A 51 -18.06 -2.83 2.48
CA LYS A 51 -18.07 -4.27 2.79
C LYS A 51 -16.70 -4.93 2.55
N GLY A 52 -15.73 -4.19 2.01
CA GLY A 52 -14.37 -4.68 1.77
C GLY A 52 -14.27 -5.84 0.79
N ILE A 53 -15.22 -6.02 -0.13
CA ILE A 53 -15.25 -7.20 -1.02
C ILE A 53 -14.28 -7.07 -2.21
N MET A 54 -13.92 -5.85 -2.60
CA MET A 54 -13.07 -5.61 -3.75
C MET A 54 -11.60 -5.69 -3.37
N ASN A 55 -10.94 -6.78 -3.77
CA ASN A 55 -9.50 -7.00 -3.59
C ASN A 55 -8.98 -6.87 -2.14
N PRO A 56 -9.45 -7.71 -1.20
CA PRO A 56 -8.93 -7.71 0.18
C PRO A 56 -7.41 -7.88 0.24
N GLY A 57 -6.75 -7.18 1.16
CA GLY A 57 -5.31 -7.26 1.43
C GLY A 57 -4.41 -6.48 0.47
N LYS A 58 -4.90 -6.07 -0.70
CA LYS A 58 -4.11 -5.27 -1.65
C LYS A 58 -3.94 -3.84 -1.14
N LEU A 59 -2.85 -3.18 -1.52
CA LEU A 59 -2.54 -1.80 -1.11
C LEU A 59 -2.42 -1.58 0.42
N GLY A 60 -2.28 -2.66 1.19
CA GLY A 60 -2.26 -2.58 2.66
C GLY A 60 -3.65 -2.37 3.26
N LEU A 61 -4.72 -2.59 2.49
CA LEU A 61 -6.11 -2.37 2.89
C LEU A 61 -6.81 -3.71 3.15
N GLY A 62 -7.61 -3.79 4.22
CA GLY A 62 -8.54 -4.90 4.43
C GLY A 62 -7.98 -6.16 5.10
N VAL A 63 -6.77 -6.13 5.68
CA VAL A 63 -6.26 -7.18 6.58
C VAL A 63 -5.40 -6.55 7.68
N ARG A 64 -6.03 -5.89 8.65
CA ARG A 64 -5.50 -5.61 10.00
C ARG A 64 -6.70 -5.45 10.92
N GLU A 65 -7.16 -6.55 11.50
CA GLU A 65 -7.70 -6.54 12.86
C GLU A 65 -6.53 -6.68 13.83
#